data_AF-A0A5Q2TJR0-F1
#
_entry.id   AF-A0A5Q2TJR0-F1
#
_cell.length_a   1.000
_cell.length_b   1.000
_cell.length_c   1.000
_cell.angle_alpha   90.00
_cell.angle_beta   90.00
_cell.angle_gamma   90.00
#
_symmetry.space_group_name_H-M   'P 1'
#
loop_
_entity.id
_entity.type
_entity.pdbx_description
1 polymer ?
#
loop_
_entity_poly.entity_id
_entity_poly.type
_entity_poly.pdbx_seq_one_letter_code
_entity_poly.pdbx_strand_id
1 'polypeptide(L)'
;MSNMPFTNQFLKKDRALSLLYRAEMNKYFKFSMDCLDKEEFNKSEMHFNHLLSLRRELVRMHRDKIAVDAAQAGLNYIERRQMSDQALKIRKDWF
;
A
#
# COMPACT_ATOMS: atom_id res chain seq x y z
N MET A 1 -22.03 -12.72 -5.06
CA MET A 1 -21.61 -12.26 -3.71
C MET A 1 -20.50 -13.17 -3.23
N SER A 2 -19.27 -12.65 -3.11
CA SER A 2 -18.20 -13.20 -2.28
C SER A 2 -17.17 -12.08 -2.13
N ASN A 3 -17.25 -11.35 -1.02
CA ASN A 3 -16.25 -10.36 -0.66
C ASN A 3 -15.02 -11.18 -0.23
N MET A 4 -14.01 -11.29 -1.10
CA MET A 4 -12.83 -12.12 -0.81
C MET A 4 -12.21 -11.69 0.53
N PRO A 5 -12.10 -12.59 1.52
CA PRO A 5 -11.59 -12.24 2.86
C PRO A 5 -10.12 -11.79 2.84
N PHE A 6 -9.35 -12.20 1.83
CA PHE A 6 -7.94 -11.87 1.68
C PHE A 6 -7.69 -10.38 1.44
N THR A 7 -8.48 -9.70 0.60
CA THR A 7 -8.28 -8.26 0.33
C THR A 7 -8.52 -7.41 1.58
N ASN A 8 -9.56 -7.72 2.36
CA ASN A 8 -9.85 -7.01 3.62
C ASN A 8 -8.80 -7.23 4.71
N GLN A 9 -8.20 -8.41 4.79
CA GLN A 9 -7.21 -8.72 5.83
C GLN A 9 -5.83 -8.12 5.52
N PHE A 10 -5.43 -8.10 4.23
CA PHE A 10 -4.25 -7.35 3.77
C PHE A 10 -4.43 -5.84 3.97
N LEU A 11 -5.59 -5.27 3.57
CA LEU A 11 -5.91 -3.85 3.77
C LEU A 11 -5.86 -3.42 5.25
N LYS A 12 -6.29 -4.28 6.18
CA LYS A 12 -6.22 -3.99 7.63
C LYS A 12 -4.78 -4.06 8.17
N LYS A 13 -3.99 -5.06 7.77
CA LYS A 13 -2.59 -5.20 8.19
C LYS A 13 -1.73 -4.06 7.66
N ASP A 14 -1.87 -3.70 6.38
CA ASP A 14 -1.13 -2.59 5.77
C ASP A 14 -1.54 -1.24 6.37
N ARG A 15 -2.82 -1.08 6.71
CA ARG A 15 -3.29 0.11 7.42
C ARG A 15 -2.69 0.21 8.81
N ALA A 16 -2.69 -0.88 9.59
CA ALA A 16 -2.08 -0.90 10.91
C ALA A 16 -0.56 -0.63 10.84
N LEU A 17 0.12 -1.22 9.87
CA LEU A 17 1.56 -1.01 9.64
C LEU A 17 1.86 0.43 9.22
N SER A 18 1.04 1.03 8.34
CA SER A 18 1.19 2.43 7.93
C SER A 18 0.98 3.42 9.09
N LEU A 19 0.05 3.12 10.00
CA LEU A 19 -0.18 3.91 11.21
C LEU A 19 1.00 3.78 12.17
N LEU A 20 1.54 2.56 12.32
CA LEU A 20 2.72 2.30 13.14
C LEU A 20 3.95 3.03 12.61
N TYR A 21 4.20 3.00 11.30
CA TYR A 21 5.29 3.78 10.68
C TYR A 21 5.13 5.28 10.89
N ARG A 22 3.91 5.84 10.78
CA ARG A 22 3.67 7.26 11.10
C ARG A 22 3.97 7.60 12.56
N ALA A 23 3.58 6.73 13.49
CA ALA A 23 3.86 6.91 14.91
C ALA A 23 5.37 6.87 15.20
N GLU A 24 6.08 5.89 14.65
CA GLU A 24 7.54 5.78 14.80
C GLU A 24 8.27 6.95 14.13
N MET A 25 7.83 7.41 12.96
CA MET A 25 8.39 8.61 12.32
C MET A 25 8.31 9.85 13.22
N ASN A 26 7.16 10.09 13.87
CA ASN A 26 7.02 11.20 14.80
C ASN A 26 7.95 11.08 16.02
N LYS A 27 8.15 9.86 16.51
CA LYS A 27 9.06 9.58 17.63
C LYS A 27 10.53 9.83 17.24
N TYR A 28 10.98 9.33 16.09
CA TYR A 28 12.33 9.56 15.61
C TYR A 28 12.60 11.02 15.22
N PHE A 29 11.57 11.74 14.77
CA PHE A 29 11.67 13.19 14.58
C PHE A 29 11.95 13.90 15.90
N LYS A 30 11.19 13.57 16.96
CA LYS A 30 11.42 14.13 18.30
C LYS A 30 12.82 13.80 18.82
N PHE A 31 13.27 12.56 18.70
CA PHE A 31 14.63 12.18 19.11
C PHE A 31 15.71 12.92 18.33
N SER A 32 15.51 13.14 17.02
CA SER A 32 16.44 13.95 16.22
C SER A 32 16.50 15.39 16.74
N MET A 33 15.36 16.01 17.07
CA MET A 33 15.31 17.35 17.65
C MET A 33 15.94 17.41 19.05
N ASP A 34 15.61 16.47 19.94
CA ASP A 34 16.18 16.39 21.30
C ASP A 34 17.71 16.23 21.26
N CYS A 35 18.25 15.53 20.26
CA CYS A 35 19.69 15.42 20.03
C CYS A 35 20.29 16.72 19.48
N LEU A 36 19.58 17.48 18.64
CA LEU A 36 20.04 18.80 18.18
C LEU A 36 20.13 19.79 19.34
N ASP A 37 19.15 19.80 20.23
CA ASP A 37 19.12 20.67 21.42
C ASP A 37 20.29 20.39 22.38
N LYS A 38 20.90 19.20 22.29
CA LYS A 38 22.06 18.76 23.08
C LYS A 38 23.37 18.78 22.29
N GLU A 39 23.36 19.33 21.07
CA GLU A 39 24.52 19.37 20.16
C GLU A 39 25.05 17.97 19.77
N GLU A 40 24.23 16.93 19.89
CA GLU A 40 24.56 15.55 19.51
C GLU A 40 24.27 15.28 18.03
N PHE A 41 24.95 16.01 17.13
CA PHE A 41 24.64 16.04 15.70
C PHE A 41 24.64 14.65 15.02
N ASN A 42 25.63 13.81 15.32
CA ASN A 42 25.72 12.45 14.74
C ASN A 42 24.51 11.58 15.11
N LYS A 43 24.03 11.69 16.36
CA LYS A 43 22.84 10.95 16.81
C LYS A 43 21.58 11.53 16.18
N SER A 44 21.50 12.85 16.07
CA SER A 44 20.40 13.52 15.38
C SER A 44 20.29 13.05 13.92
N GLU A 45 21.41 13.04 13.19
CA GLU A 45 21.45 12.56 11.81
C GLU A 45 21.03 11.09 11.71
N MET A 46 21.50 10.24 12.62
CA MET A 46 21.10 8.83 12.66
C MET A 46 19.58 8.67 12.84
N HIS A 47 18.97 9.39 13.79
CA HIS A 47 17.53 9.34 14.02
C HIS A 47 16.74 9.89 12.83
N PHE A 48 17.22 10.97 12.20
CA PHE A 48 16.61 11.55 11.02
C PHE A 48 16.68 10.62 9.81
N ASN A 49 17.82 9.97 9.58
CA ASN A 49 17.99 8.98 8.52
C ASN A 49 17.07 7.76 8.71
N HIS A 50 16.86 7.33 9.95
CA HIS A 50 15.89 6.28 10.25
C HIS A 50 14.44 6.71 9.97
N LEU A 51 14.07 7.96 10.28
CA LEU A 51 12.78 8.51 9.87
C LEU A 51 12.61 8.49 8.34
N LEU A 52 13.66 8.86 7.59
CA LEU A 52 13.61 8.85 6.13
C LEU A 52 13.44 7.44 5.56
N SER A 53 14.03 6.40 6.18
CA SER A 53 13.84 5.02 5.74
C SER A 53 12.39 4.57 5.95
N LEU A 54 11.78 4.86 7.11
CA LEU A 54 10.37 4.60 7.38
C LEU A 54 9.45 5.30 6.37
N ARG A 55 9.77 6.55 6.01
CA ARG A 55 9.02 7.29 4.98
C ARG A 55 9.09 6.60 3.61
N ARG A 56 10.26 6.09 3.22
CA ARG A 56 10.45 5.37 1.95
C ARG A 56 9.63 4.08 1.92
N GLU A 57 9.63 3.32 3.01
CA GLU A 57 8.82 2.09 3.13
C GLU A 57 7.32 2.39 3.02
N LEU A 58 6.85 3.46 3.67
CA LEU A 58 5.46 3.89 3.59
C LEU A 58 5.05 4.29 2.16
N VAL A 59 5.94 4.98 1.43
CA VAL A 59 5.72 5.30 0.00
C VAL A 59 5.71 4.04 -0.87
N ARG A 60 6.60 3.08 -0.61
CA ARG A 60 6.63 1.80 -1.35
C ARG A 60 5.33 1.04 -1.18
N MET A 61 4.86 0.87 0.06
CA MET A 61 3.56 0.24 0.35
C MET A 61 2.39 0.91 -0.38
N HIS A 62 2.37 2.24 -0.43
CA HIS A 62 1.32 2.96 -1.17
C HIS A 62 1.39 2.74 -2.68
N ARG A 63 2.59 2.69 -3.28
CA ARG A 63 2.77 2.41 -4.72
C ARG A 63 2.36 0.99 -5.07
N ASP A 64 2.77 0.01 -4.26
CA ASP A 64 2.44 -1.40 -4.48
C ASP A 64 0.92 -1.59 -4.43
N LYS A 65 0.24 -0.91 -3.50
CA LYS A 65 -1.21 -0.91 -3.44
C LYS A 65 -1.87 -0.35 -4.71
N ILE A 66 -1.40 0.77 -5.23
CA ILE A 66 -1.93 1.35 -6.48
C ILE A 66 -1.74 0.37 -7.65
N ALA A 67 -0.59 -0.30 -7.72
CA ALA A 67 -0.31 -1.29 -8.75
C ALA A 67 -1.22 -2.53 -8.64
N VAL A 68 -1.46 -3.03 -7.43
CA VAL A 68 -2.38 -4.16 -7.18
C VAL A 68 -3.82 -3.80 -7.51
N ASP A 69 -4.29 -2.62 -7.10
CA ASP A 69 -5.64 -2.14 -7.41
C ASP A 69 -5.84 -2.00 -8.93
N ALA A 70 -4.84 -1.48 -9.65
CA ALA A 70 -4.85 -1.39 -11.10
C ALA A 70 -4.86 -2.77 -11.79
N ALA A 71 -4.07 -3.73 -11.29
CA ALA A 71 -4.04 -5.10 -11.81
C ALA A 71 -5.38 -5.82 -11.61
N GLN A 72 -6.01 -5.66 -10.44
CA GLN A 72 -7.33 -6.23 -10.17
C GLN A 72 -8.43 -5.63 -11.07
N ALA A 73 -8.38 -4.31 -11.32
CA ALA A 73 -9.29 -3.66 -12.25
C ALA A 73 -9.14 -4.21 -13.68
N GLY A 74 -7.90 -4.47 -14.11
CA GLY A 74 -7.60 -5.10 -15.40
C GLY A 74 -8.17 -6.53 -15.51
N LEU A 75 -7.99 -7.36 -14.48
CA LEU A 75 -8.53 -8.73 -14.45
C LEU A 75 -10.06 -8.74 -14.54
N ASN A 76 -10.74 -7.88 -13.77
CA ASN A 76 -12.19 -7.76 -13.79
C ASN A 76 -12.72 -7.33 -15.17
N TYR A 77 -11.96 -6.49 -15.90
CA TYR A 77 -12.32 -6.08 -17.26
C TYR A 77 -12.21 -7.26 -18.25
N ILE A 78 -11.14 -8.05 -18.15
CA ILE A 78 -10.93 -9.24 -18.98
C ILE A 78 -12.05 -10.27 -18.74
N GLU A 79 -12.38 -10.55 -17.48
CA GLU A 79 -13.48 -11.47 -17.13
C GLU A 79 -14.82 -11.01 -17.72
N ARG A 80 -15.15 -9.71 -17.60
CA ARG A 80 -16.38 -9.16 -18.20
C ARG A 80 -16.41 -9.31 -19.72
N ARG A 81 -15.27 -9.12 -20.37
CA ARG A 81 -15.16 -9.29 -21.82
C ARG A 81 -15.34 -10.74 -22.24
N GLN A 82 -14.72 -11.68 -21.54
CA GLN A 82 -14.90 -13.11 -21.79
C GLN A 82 -16.37 -13.55 -21.61
N MET A 83 -17.02 -13.08 -20.56
CA MET A 83 -18.46 -13.32 -20.34
C MET A 83 -19.31 -12.74 -21.47
N SER A 84 -18.96 -11.55 -21.97
CA SER A 84 -19.65 -10.92 -23.11
C SER A 84 -19.43 -11.71 -24.41
N ASP A 85 -18.19 -12.14 -24.68
CA ASP A 85 -17.85 -12.93 -25.86
C ASP A 85 -18.55 -14.30 -25.83
N GLN A 86 -18.65 -14.91 -24.66
CA GLN A 86 -19.38 -16.16 -24.45
C GLN A 86 -20.89 -15.99 -24.66
N ALA A 87 -21.49 -14.90 -24.16
CA ALA A 87 -22.89 -14.57 -24.42
C ALA A 87 -23.18 -14.35 -25.91
N LEU A 88 -22.26 -13.68 -26.63
CA LEU A 88 -22.32 -13.49 -28.08
C LEU A 88 -22.24 -14.82 -28.84
N LYS A 89 -21.38 -15.73 -28.40
CA LYS A 89 -21.24 -17.06 -29.00
C LYS A 89 -22.52 -17.90 -28.82
N ILE A 90 -23.07 -17.95 -27.61
CA ILE A 90 -24.34 -18.64 -27.32
C ILE A 90 -25.46 -18.09 -28.22
N ARG A 91 -25.50 -16.77 -28.41
CA ARG A 91 -26.51 -16.13 -29.27
C ARG A 91 -26.35 -16.51 -30.75
N LYS A 92 -25.11 -16.63 -31.23
CA LYS A 92 -24.83 -17.09 -32.61
C LYS A 92 -25.19 -18.56 -32.80
N ASP A 93 -24.90 -19.41 -31.83
CA ASP A 93 -25.20 -20.85 -31.90
C ASP A 93 -26.72 -21.14 -31.81
N TRP A 94 -27.53 -20.16 -31.40
CA TRP A 94 -28.99 -20.25 -31.29
C TRP A 94 -29.75 -19.86 -32.58
N PHE A 95 -29.10 -19.17 -33.53
CA PHE A 95 -29.67 -18.76 -34.82
C PHE A 95 -29.13 -19.65 -35.95
#